data_AF-A0A9E6CNK8-F1
#
_entry.id   AF-A0A9E6CNK8-F1
#
_cell.length_a   1.000
_cell.length_b   1.000
_cell.length_c   1.000
_cell.angle_alpha   90.00
_cell.angle_beta   90.00
_cell.angle_gamma   90.00
#
_symmetry.space_group_name_H-M   'P 1'
#
loop_
_entity.id
_entity.type
_entity.pdbx_description
1 polymer ?
#
loop_
_entity_poly.entity_id
_entity_poly.type
_entity_poly.pdbx_seq_one_letter_code
_entity_poly.pdbx_strand_id
1 'polypeptide(L)'
;AKNATKLGAQVGFHEGNLLEPIWPNELKRHGRVIIAANLPYLSTDMWETSPEEVREFEPKQALVSDSNDGLDLYRELLMQIQSRRDEFPKDLFVLLEIDPRQESIVNTMVNEIFEDATVQIKNDLAGEPRVVILTL
;
A
#
# COMPACT_ATOMS: atom_id res chain seq x y z
N ALA A 1 5.67 11.28 -14.97
CA ALA A 1 6.05 11.02 -16.38
C ALA A 1 7.57 11.08 -16.68
N LYS A 2 8.34 12.08 -16.22
CA LYS A 2 9.76 12.27 -16.63
C LYS A 2 10.65 11.02 -16.55
N ASN A 3 10.56 10.25 -15.45
CA ASN A 3 11.34 9.02 -15.28
C ASN A 3 10.93 7.93 -16.27
N ALA A 4 9.63 7.73 -16.50
CA ALA A 4 9.14 6.73 -17.45
C ALA A 4 9.63 7.03 -18.87
N THR A 5 9.58 8.30 -19.30
CA THR A 5 10.12 8.72 -20.61
C THR A 5 11.62 8.45 -20.72
N LYS A 6 12.40 8.85 -19.68
CA LYS A 6 13.85 8.64 -19.66
C LYS A 6 14.25 7.17 -19.75
N LEU A 7 13.46 6.28 -19.14
CA LEU A 7 13.73 4.85 -19.06
C LEU A 7 13.00 4.03 -20.14
N GLY A 8 12.19 4.66 -21.00
CA GLY A 8 11.35 3.95 -21.97
C GLY A 8 10.34 3.00 -21.33
N ALA A 9 9.92 3.28 -20.09
CA ALA A 9 9.03 2.41 -19.33
C ALA A 9 7.57 2.58 -19.78
N GLN A 10 6.85 1.46 -19.93
CA GLN A 10 5.43 1.45 -20.25
C GLN A 10 4.61 1.67 -18.97
N VAL A 11 4.40 2.94 -18.60
CA VAL A 11 3.71 3.34 -17.37
C VAL A 11 2.63 4.37 -17.67
N GLY A 12 1.39 4.07 -17.27
CA GLY A 12 0.29 5.04 -17.20
C GLY A 12 0.33 5.78 -15.86
N PHE A 13 0.09 7.09 -15.88
CA PHE A 13 0.00 7.91 -14.66
C PHE A 13 -1.42 8.44 -14.51
N HIS A 14 -1.98 8.27 -13.32
CA HIS A 14 -3.33 8.69 -12.98
C HIS A 14 -3.26 9.50 -11.69
N GLU A 15 -3.87 10.68 -11.68
CA GLU A 15 -3.95 11.55 -10.50
C GLU A 15 -5.33 11.37 -9.85
N GLY A 16 -5.35 11.06 -8.57
CA GLY A 16 -6.58 10.81 -7.81
C GLY A 16 -6.27 10.15 -6.47
N ASN A 17 -7.32 9.82 -5.72
CA ASN A 17 -7.18 9.11 -4.47
C ASN A 17 -7.10 7.59 -4.71
N LEU A 18 -5.95 6.99 -4.39
CA LEU A 18 -5.71 5.54 -4.45
C LEU A 18 -6.19 4.91 -5.77
N LEU A 19 -7.19 4.01 -5.72
CA LEU A 19 -7.69 3.28 -6.89
C LEU A 19 -8.86 3.98 -7.58
N GLU A 20 -9.34 5.12 -7.07
CA GLU A 20 -10.43 5.88 -7.71
C GLU A 20 -10.21 6.17 -9.19
N PRO A 21 -9.01 6.59 -9.66
CA PRO A 21 -8.83 6.93 -11.07
C PRO A 21 -8.55 5.71 -11.95
N ILE A 22 -8.51 4.49 -11.38
CA ILE A 22 -8.34 3.25 -12.11
C ILE A 22 -9.71 2.60 -12.27
N TRP A 23 -10.12 2.31 -13.50
CA TRP A 23 -11.38 1.61 -13.77
C TRP A 23 -11.18 0.09 -13.65
N PRO A 24 -11.66 -0.56 -12.57
CA PRO A 24 -11.28 -1.93 -12.27
C PRO A 24 -11.85 -2.95 -13.28
N ASN A 25 -12.96 -2.64 -13.97
CA ASN A 25 -13.46 -3.47 -15.08
C ASN A 25 -12.42 -3.75 -16.18
N GLU A 26 -11.44 -2.86 -16.39
CA GLU A 26 -10.33 -3.14 -17.30
C GLU A 26 -9.37 -4.18 -16.72
N LEU A 27 -9.18 -4.16 -15.40
CA LEU A 27 -8.32 -5.06 -14.63
C LEU A 27 -8.82 -6.51 -14.66
N LYS A 28 -10.14 -6.72 -14.57
CA LYS A 28 -10.76 -8.07 -14.64
C LYS A 28 -10.42 -8.85 -15.91
N ARG A 29 -10.08 -8.16 -17.02
CA ARG A 29 -9.70 -8.81 -18.28
C ARG A 29 -8.32 -9.47 -18.20
N HIS A 30 -7.50 -9.11 -17.22
CA HIS A 30 -6.19 -9.71 -17.00
C HIS A 30 -6.30 -10.98 -16.16
N GLY A 31 -5.46 -11.97 -16.42
CA GLY A 31 -5.45 -13.22 -15.65
C GLY A 31 -4.96 -13.04 -14.22
N ARG A 32 -4.10 -12.05 -13.98
CA ARG A 32 -3.51 -11.70 -12.68
C ARG A 32 -3.32 -10.20 -12.58
N VAL A 33 -3.54 -9.64 -11.39
CA VAL A 33 -3.22 -8.25 -11.06
C VAL A 33 -2.37 -8.22 -9.79
N ILE A 34 -1.38 -7.33 -9.76
CA ILE A 34 -0.54 -7.05 -8.59
C ILE A 34 -0.70 -5.57 -8.29
N ILE A 35 -1.15 -5.26 -7.07
CA ILE A 35 -1.17 -3.92 -6.51
C ILE A 35 0.02 -3.84 -5.55
N ALA A 36 0.94 -2.90 -5.79
CA ALA A 36 2.06 -2.65 -4.89
C ALA A 36 1.98 -1.21 -4.39
N ALA A 37 2.07 -1.02 -3.09
CA ALA A 37 1.93 0.28 -2.47
C ALA A 37 2.97 0.48 -1.36
N ASN A 38 3.72 1.57 -1.48
CA ASN A 38 4.48 2.17 -0.39
C ASN A 38 3.76 3.49 -0.06
N LEU A 39 2.80 3.41 0.88
CA LEU A 39 1.97 4.54 1.28
C LEU A 39 2.57 5.20 2.51
N PRO A 40 2.29 6.50 2.76
CA PRO A 40 2.63 7.15 4.01
C PRO A 40 2.16 6.30 5.20
N TYR A 41 3.09 5.92 6.09
CA TYR A 41 2.82 5.01 7.21
C TYR A 41 3.26 5.55 8.56
N LEU A 42 3.87 6.73 8.64
CA LEU A 42 4.28 7.32 9.93
C LEU A 42 3.06 7.94 10.60
N SER A 43 2.82 7.60 11.86
CA SER A 43 1.95 8.41 12.71
C SER A 43 2.63 9.75 13.04
N THR A 44 1.86 10.69 13.60
CA THR A 44 2.43 11.98 14.05
C THR A 44 3.54 11.77 15.10
N ASP A 45 3.36 10.83 16.04
CA ASP A 45 4.38 10.51 17.05
C ASP A 45 5.64 9.90 16.44
N MET A 46 5.49 9.03 15.43
CA MET A 46 6.62 8.47 14.69
C MET A 46 7.37 9.56 13.92
N TRP A 47 6.65 10.50 13.31
CA TRP A 47 7.24 11.64 12.63
C TRP A 47 8.05 12.54 13.56
N GLU A 48 7.52 12.86 14.75
CA GLU A 48 8.21 13.72 15.72
C GLU A 48 9.50 13.09 16.23
N THR A 49 9.55 11.76 16.29
CA THR A 49 10.72 10.98 16.73
C THR A 49 11.65 10.55 15.57
N SER A 50 11.32 10.87 14.32
CA SER A 50 12.17 10.60 13.16
C SER A 50 13.46 11.41 13.17
N PRO A 51 14.54 10.91 12.54
CA PRO A 51 15.78 11.67 12.35
C PRO A 51 15.51 13.05 11.75
N GLU A 52 16.30 14.04 12.16
CA GLU A 52 16.20 15.42 11.67
C GLU A 52 16.24 15.50 10.15
N GLU A 53 17.11 14.70 9.52
CA GLU A 53 17.23 14.59 8.06
C GLU A 53 15.91 14.19 7.39
N VAL A 54 15.16 13.24 7.97
CA VAL A 54 13.85 12.84 7.43
C VAL A 54 12.85 13.98 7.56
N ARG A 55 12.86 14.69 8.70
CA ARG A 55 11.93 15.79 8.96
C ARG A 55 12.22 17.04 8.13
N GLU A 56 13.47 17.24 7.74
CA GLU A 56 13.92 18.42 6.98
C GLU A 56 13.91 18.22 5.46
N PHE A 57 14.19 17.01 4.97
CA PHE A 57 14.38 16.77 3.54
C PHE A 57 13.22 16.02 2.85
N GLU A 58 12.37 15.32 3.59
CA GLU A 58 11.24 14.60 3.01
C GLU A 58 9.91 15.35 3.18
N PRO A 59 9.03 15.39 2.15
CA PRO A 59 7.73 16.02 2.28
C PRO A 59 6.87 15.31 3.34
N LYS A 60 6.43 16.03 4.38
CA LYS A 60 5.60 15.46 5.46
C LYS A 60 4.39 14.67 4.95
N GLN A 61 3.71 15.17 3.91
CA GLN A 61 2.54 14.52 3.30
C GLN A 61 2.86 13.17 2.64
N ALA A 62 4.11 12.92 2.26
CA ALA A 62 4.55 11.66 1.69
C ALA A 62 4.84 10.59 2.75
N LEU A 63 4.89 10.98 4.03
CA LEU A 63 5.35 10.11 5.11
C LEU A 63 4.34 9.98 6.26
N VAL A 64 3.57 11.02 6.55
CA VAL A 64 2.64 11.06 7.68
C VAL A 64 1.22 10.72 7.27
N SER A 65 0.59 9.82 8.01
CA SER A 65 -0.84 9.52 7.96
C SER A 65 -1.55 10.14 9.18
N ASP A 66 -2.82 10.50 8.99
CA ASP A 66 -3.62 11.23 9.97
C ASP A 66 -4.06 10.40 11.20
N SER A 67 -3.93 9.07 11.13
CA SER A 67 -4.24 8.15 12.24
C SER A 67 -3.08 8.00 13.20
N ASN A 68 -3.45 7.67 14.44
CA ASN A 68 -2.49 7.36 15.50
C ASN A 68 -1.58 6.16 15.17
N ASP A 69 -2.03 5.23 14.31
CA ASP A 69 -1.22 4.09 13.86
C ASP A 69 -0.63 4.25 12.44
N GLY A 70 -0.97 5.34 11.75
CA GLY A 70 -0.46 5.68 10.43
C GLY A 70 -1.01 4.84 9.27
N LEU A 71 -2.13 4.10 9.46
CA LEU A 71 -2.60 3.10 8.50
C LEU A 71 -3.89 3.48 7.75
N ASP A 72 -4.33 4.74 7.77
CA ASP A 72 -5.61 5.12 7.14
C ASP A 72 -5.65 4.87 5.63
N LEU A 73 -4.57 5.22 4.92
CA LEU A 73 -4.51 4.99 3.47
C LEU A 73 -4.45 3.49 3.14
N TYR A 74 -3.88 2.68 4.03
CA TYR A 74 -3.90 1.22 3.89
C TYR A 74 -5.32 0.68 4.08
N ARG A 75 -6.04 1.15 5.12
CA ARG A 75 -7.46 0.80 5.33
C ARG A 75 -8.31 1.19 4.13
N GLU A 76 -8.15 2.42 3.65
CA GLU A 76 -8.91 2.93 2.52
C GLU A 76 -8.64 2.13 1.24
N LEU A 77 -7.37 1.83 0.94
CA LEU A 77 -6.98 1.01 -0.20
C LEU A 77 -7.64 -0.37 -0.15
N LEU A 78 -7.54 -1.05 1.01
CA LEU A 78 -8.10 -2.38 1.19
C LEU A 78 -9.64 -2.38 1.11
N MET A 79 -10.30 -1.36 1.66
CA MET A 79 -11.76 -1.18 1.53
C MET A 79 -12.19 -0.89 0.09
N GLN A 80 -11.43 -0.10 -0.67
CA GLN A 80 -11.68 0.11 -2.10
C GLN A 80 -11.54 -1.20 -2.90
N ILE A 81 -10.56 -2.03 -2.57
CA ILE A 81 -10.39 -3.36 -3.18
C ILE A 81 -11.56 -4.28 -2.83
N GLN A 82 -11.93 -4.35 -1.54
CA GLN A 82 -12.99 -5.22 -1.05
C GLN A 82 -14.35 -4.87 -1.65
N SER A 83 -14.72 -3.59 -1.61
CA SER A 83 -16.00 -3.10 -2.13
C SER A 83 -16.17 -3.28 -3.64
N ARG A 84 -15.06 -3.42 -4.37
CA ARG A 84 -15.02 -3.65 -5.82
C ARG A 84 -14.42 -5.00 -6.20
N ARG A 85 -14.42 -5.99 -5.29
CA ARG A 85 -13.72 -7.27 -5.48
C ARG A 85 -14.11 -7.98 -6.78
N ASP A 86 -15.38 -7.89 -7.17
CA ASP A 86 -15.92 -8.46 -8.40
C ASP A 86 -15.36 -7.85 -9.68
N GLU A 87 -14.74 -6.69 -9.60
CA GLU A 87 -14.10 -6.02 -10.73
C GLU A 87 -12.61 -6.37 -10.86
N PHE A 88 -12.04 -7.16 -9.93
CA PHE A 88 -10.67 -7.67 -10.02
C PHE A 88 -10.66 -9.13 -10.51
N PRO A 89 -9.55 -9.63 -11.07
CA PRO A 89 -9.41 -11.06 -11.33
C PRO A 89 -9.40 -11.88 -10.04
N LYS A 90 -9.60 -13.18 -10.17
CA LYS A 90 -9.47 -14.12 -9.04
C LYS A 90 -8.05 -14.23 -8.50
N ASP A 91 -7.04 -13.92 -9.32
CA ASP A 91 -5.63 -13.95 -8.94
C ASP A 91 -5.16 -12.52 -8.67
N LEU A 92 -5.43 -12.02 -7.46
CA LEU A 92 -5.09 -10.67 -7.02
C LEU A 92 -4.07 -10.72 -5.88
N PHE A 93 -2.95 -10.03 -6.08
CA PHE A 93 -1.94 -9.82 -5.04
C PHE A 93 -1.92 -8.36 -4.62
N VAL A 94 -1.84 -8.11 -3.30
CA VAL A 94 -1.61 -6.79 -2.73
C VAL A 94 -0.33 -6.82 -1.91
N LEU A 95 0.65 -6.00 -2.28
CA LEU A 95 1.94 -5.88 -1.62
C LEU A 95 2.00 -4.50 -0.95
N LEU A 96 2.10 -4.51 0.36
CA LEU A 96 2.10 -3.31 1.20
C LEU A 96 3.44 -3.20 1.90
N GLU A 97 4.18 -2.12 1.66
CA GLU A 97 5.34 -1.78 2.48
C GLU A 97 4.87 -1.29 3.86
N ILE A 98 5.54 -1.67 4.94
CA ILE A 98 5.18 -1.29 6.31
C ILE A 98 6.42 -0.89 7.13
N ASP A 99 6.18 -0.19 8.24
CA ASP A 99 7.14 -0.15 9.34
C ASP A 99 7.08 -1.47 10.13
N PRO A 100 8.21 -2.04 10.59
CA PRO A 100 8.23 -3.26 11.39
C PRO A 100 7.27 -3.23 12.60
N ARG A 101 7.07 -2.06 13.20
CA ARG A 101 6.17 -1.89 14.36
C ARG A 101 4.69 -2.08 14.02
N GLN A 102 4.32 -2.03 12.75
CA GLN A 102 2.94 -2.11 12.27
C GLN A 102 2.50 -3.54 11.93
N GLU A 103 3.40 -4.52 11.94
CA GLU A 103 3.14 -5.91 11.53
C GLU A 103 1.85 -6.48 12.15
N SER A 104 1.73 -6.39 13.48
CA SER A 104 0.57 -6.93 14.20
C SER A 104 -0.74 -6.21 13.84
N ILE A 105 -0.71 -4.88 13.67
CA ILE A 105 -1.93 -4.11 13.37
C ILE A 105 -2.38 -4.39 11.94
N VAL A 106 -1.45 -4.49 10.99
CA VAL A 106 -1.80 -4.79 9.60
C VAL A 106 -2.43 -6.17 9.47
N ASN A 107 -1.91 -7.18 10.16
CA ASN A 107 -2.54 -8.51 10.19
C ASN A 107 -3.99 -8.46 10.70
N THR A 108 -4.25 -7.75 11.80
CA THR A 108 -5.61 -7.59 12.34
C THR A 108 -6.51 -6.88 11.33
N MET A 109 -6.05 -5.74 10.79
CA MET A 109 -6.78 -4.95 9.80
C MET A 109 -7.15 -5.78 8.55
N VAL A 110 -6.24 -6.60 8.04
CA VAL A 110 -6.51 -7.42 6.86
C VAL A 110 -7.58 -8.47 7.15
N ASN A 111 -7.50 -9.16 8.29
CA ASN A 111 -8.49 -10.18 8.68
C ASN A 111 -9.88 -9.58 8.96
N GLU A 112 -9.95 -8.32 9.39
CA GLU A 112 -11.22 -7.60 9.58
C GLU A 112 -11.88 -7.22 8.24
N ILE A 113 -11.10 -6.98 7.20
CA ILE A 113 -11.60 -6.53 5.88
C ILE A 113 -11.88 -7.73 4.96
N PHE A 114 -11.06 -8.78 5.02
CA PHE A 114 -11.15 -9.95 4.14
C PHE A 114 -11.23 -11.25 4.96
N GLU A 115 -12.32 -11.98 4.78
CA GLU A 115 -12.54 -13.27 5.49
C GLU A 115 -11.58 -14.37 5.02
N ASP A 116 -11.22 -14.40 3.73
CA ASP A 116 -10.46 -15.48 3.10
C ASP A 116 -9.04 -15.08 2.63
N ALA A 117 -8.52 -13.93 3.09
CA ALA A 117 -7.20 -13.47 2.68
C ALA A 117 -6.09 -14.35 3.24
N THR A 118 -5.14 -14.76 2.38
CA THR A 118 -3.87 -15.32 2.85
C THR A 118 -2.85 -14.22 3.02
N VAL A 119 -2.32 -14.06 4.23
CA VAL A 119 -1.32 -13.03 4.56
C VAL A 119 0.06 -13.66 4.76
N GLN A 120 1.07 -13.07 4.13
CA GLN A 120 2.48 -13.42 4.33
C GLN A 120 3.29 -12.16 4.58
N ILE A 121 4.31 -12.26 5.43
CA ILE A 121 5.24 -11.15 5.69
C ILE A 121 6.61 -11.54 5.16
N LYS A 122 7.24 -10.61 4.43
CA LYS A 122 8.60 -10.71 3.95
C LYS A 122 9.47 -9.68 4.65
N ASN A 123 10.60 -10.16 5.14
CA ASN A 123 11.60 -9.31 5.77
C ASN A 123 12.49 -8.66 4.70
N ASP A 124 13.01 -7.49 5.01
CA ASP A 124 14.04 -6.84 4.20
C ASP A 124 15.44 -7.46 4.41
N LEU A 125 16.47 -6.88 3.79
CA LEU A 125 17.86 -7.35 3.90
C LEU A 125 18.44 -7.20 5.31
N ALA A 126 17.86 -6.36 6.16
CA ALA A 126 18.25 -6.23 7.56
C ALA A 126 17.54 -7.26 8.46
N GLY A 127 16.63 -8.06 7.90
CA GLY A 127 15.88 -9.08 8.62
C GLY A 127 14.63 -8.55 9.30
N GLU A 128 14.23 -7.30 9.03
CA GLU A 128 13.05 -6.66 9.63
C GLU A 128 11.80 -6.84 8.75
N PRO A 129 10.61 -7.07 9.34
CA PRO A 129 9.34 -7.09 8.60
C PRO A 129 9.16 -5.84 7.74
N ARG A 130 8.96 -6.02 6.42
CA ARG A 130 8.89 -4.89 5.49
C ARG A 130 7.73 -4.94 4.51
N VAL A 131 7.41 -6.11 3.97
CA VAL A 131 6.36 -6.24 2.96
C VAL A 131 5.32 -7.25 3.42
N VAL A 132 4.08 -6.80 3.54
CA VAL A 132 2.91 -7.65 3.71
C VAL A 132 2.37 -8.01 2.33
N ILE A 133 2.17 -9.30 2.08
CA ILE A 133 1.66 -9.86 0.84
C ILE A 133 0.30 -10.50 1.14
N LEU A 134 -0.74 -9.95 0.54
CA LEU A 134 -2.09 -10.52 0.55
C LEU A 134 -2.33 -11.27 -0.75
N THR A 135 -2.90 -12.46 -0.65
CA THR A 135 -3.49 -13.18 -1.78
C THR A 135 -5.01 -13.21 -1.59
N LEU A 136 -5.75 -12.66 -2.56
CA LEU A 136 -7.20 -12.42 -2.52
C LEU A 136 -7.93 -13.02 -3.72
#